data_AF-A0A8B8D2V1-F1
#
_entry.id   AF-A0A8B8D2V1-F1
#
_cell.length_a   1.000
_cell.length_b   1.000
_cell.length_c   1.000
_cell.angle_alpha   90.00
_cell.angle_beta   90.00
_cell.angle_gamma   90.00
#
_symmetry.space_group_name_H-M   'P 1'
#
loop_
_entity.id
_entity.type
_entity.pdbx_description
1 polymer ?
#
loop_
_entity_poly.entity_id
_entity_poly.type
_entity_poly.pdbx_seq_one_letter_code
_entity_poly.pdbx_strand_id
1 'polypeptide(L)'
;MVCYTWDTPIAQILGPSFRLANDLLSQNVNLRDLLAHKVGTPSNFGPLLVGFPANVSREQFVQMLAYQQPRVPLRTKFLYSNYMYVLAGFVAEQMSGKPWERLVRDLLFEPLGMRDSGFVGEVSNFSQFPSAFVYIDGKLDNVDQNLLNSVLPGGPAGSIYSTADDMRKWMDFHLGNGSASNGNTVIPASFFSELHTMQMNTPFSENNLYKPVYPISDTTISYCLGWVLSVYRGYRKLWHSGGIVGYSSMLWLFPDLQSGVFVALTGAKDNQNAPPVYSIVSQASDLLLGITPWLNQSTSCTFPAPWKDVKPKERGNASMPHPMPYWNISVTPEKYAGQYGHLAFGNITLTKDIEGVMLYYGRFGKMRLLPISDTLFVGYFLENLSFVTNSDGNTKPFVIEFQIRGNAAVESLEFPVDLSVPEKTSFKRINKSGPRYTRNNSMQAARKEHAGFQTVLSVTAAWCLFH
;
A
#
# COMPACT_ATOMS: atom_id res chain seq x y z
N MET A 1 -29.85 -19.26 -1.33
CA MET A 1 -28.53 -18.63 -1.06
C MET A 1 -28.10 -17.90 -2.31
N VAL A 2 -27.58 -16.68 -2.18
CA VAL A 2 -26.88 -16.01 -3.29
C VAL A 2 -25.46 -16.57 -3.30
N CYS A 3 -25.07 -17.21 -4.40
CA CYS A 3 -23.71 -17.71 -4.58
C CYS A 3 -22.86 -16.65 -5.28
N TYR A 4 -21.76 -16.24 -4.65
CA TYR A 4 -20.79 -15.32 -5.24
C TYR A 4 -19.63 -16.10 -5.86
N THR A 5 -19.12 -15.57 -6.97
CA THR A 5 -17.93 -16.08 -7.66
C THR A 5 -16.87 -14.98 -7.70
N TRP A 6 -15.64 -15.32 -8.09
CA TRP A 6 -14.57 -14.35 -8.34
C TRP A 6 -14.96 -13.26 -9.34
N ASP A 7 -15.90 -13.57 -10.23
CA ASP A 7 -16.34 -12.72 -11.32
C ASP A 7 -17.64 -11.97 -11.03
N THR A 8 -18.26 -12.21 -9.87
CA THR A 8 -19.42 -11.44 -9.42
C THR A 8 -19.03 -9.97 -9.25
N PRO A 9 -19.75 -9.03 -9.91
CA PRO A 9 -19.50 -7.61 -9.73
C PRO A 9 -19.62 -7.17 -8.27
N ILE A 10 -18.68 -6.34 -7.82
CA ILE A 10 -18.64 -5.86 -6.43
C ILE A 10 -19.91 -5.10 -6.05
N ALA A 11 -20.53 -4.37 -6.99
CA ALA A 11 -21.81 -3.68 -6.75
C ALA A 11 -22.96 -4.63 -6.40
N GLN A 12 -22.92 -5.91 -6.81
CA GLN A 12 -23.93 -6.89 -6.40
C GLN A 12 -23.74 -7.34 -4.95
N ILE A 13 -22.51 -7.22 -4.41
CA ILE A 13 -22.18 -7.59 -3.03
C ILE A 13 -22.40 -6.40 -2.09
N LEU A 14 -21.88 -5.21 -2.47
CA LEU A 14 -21.93 -3.99 -1.66
C LEU A 14 -23.21 -3.18 -1.85
N GLY A 15 -24.02 -3.53 -2.85
CA GLY A 15 -25.26 -2.85 -3.16
C GLY A 15 -25.10 -1.61 -4.05
N PRO A 16 -26.24 -0.97 -4.41
CA PRO A 16 -26.30 0.06 -5.42
C PRO A 16 -25.73 1.42 -4.98
N SER A 17 -25.26 1.57 -3.74
CA SER A 17 -24.56 2.78 -3.27
C SER A 17 -23.05 2.72 -3.55
N PHE A 18 -22.49 1.55 -3.84
CA PHE A 18 -21.08 1.40 -4.17
C PHE A 18 -20.73 2.10 -5.48
N ARG A 19 -19.69 2.94 -5.45
CA ARG A 19 -19.21 3.68 -6.62
C ARG A 19 -17.70 3.68 -6.68
N LEU A 20 -17.20 3.55 -7.90
CA LEU A 20 -15.83 3.89 -8.32
C LEU A 20 -15.90 5.14 -9.21
N ALA A 21 -14.78 5.54 -9.81
CA ALA A 21 -14.66 6.79 -10.56
C ALA A 21 -15.66 7.02 -11.69
N ASN A 22 -16.27 5.94 -12.20
CA ASN A 22 -17.32 5.99 -13.21
C ASN A 22 -18.24 4.76 -13.12
N ASP A 23 -19.35 4.80 -13.85
CA ASP A 23 -20.35 3.73 -13.87
C ASP A 23 -19.80 2.42 -14.43
N LEU A 24 -18.93 2.47 -15.45
CA LEU A 24 -18.32 1.28 -16.03
C LEU A 24 -17.52 0.51 -14.97
N LEU A 25 -16.68 1.19 -14.20
CA LEU A 25 -15.96 0.56 -13.10
C LEU A 25 -16.91 0.06 -12.00
N SER A 26 -17.86 0.90 -11.60
CA SER A 26 -18.80 0.58 -10.51
C SER A 26 -19.62 -0.67 -10.80
N GLN A 27 -20.02 -0.88 -12.06
CA GLN A 27 -20.89 -1.99 -12.47
C GLN A 27 -20.13 -3.28 -12.84
N ASN A 28 -18.84 -3.19 -13.21
CA ASN A 28 -18.13 -4.32 -13.83
C ASN A 28 -16.93 -4.85 -13.04
N VAL A 29 -16.36 -4.06 -12.12
CA VAL A 29 -15.23 -4.52 -11.29
C VAL A 29 -15.69 -5.67 -10.39
N ASN A 30 -14.90 -6.73 -10.35
CA ASN A 30 -15.13 -7.92 -9.52
C ASN A 30 -13.90 -8.25 -8.64
N LEU A 31 -14.01 -9.24 -7.75
CA LEU A 31 -12.91 -9.63 -6.83
C LEU A 31 -11.64 -10.03 -7.59
N ARG A 32 -11.78 -10.72 -8.73
CA ARG A 32 -10.65 -11.08 -9.59
C ARG A 32 -9.91 -9.84 -10.10
N ASP A 33 -10.63 -8.79 -10.50
CA ASP A 33 -10.01 -7.55 -10.96
C ASP A 33 -9.24 -6.84 -9.84
N LEU A 34 -9.76 -6.88 -8.60
CA LEU A 34 -9.10 -6.30 -7.44
C LEU A 34 -7.78 -7.00 -7.13
N LEU A 35 -7.84 -8.33 -6.97
CA LEU A 35 -6.71 -9.17 -6.55
C LEU A 35 -5.66 -9.37 -7.64
N ALA A 36 -5.99 -9.12 -8.91
CA ALA A 36 -5.07 -9.17 -10.03
C ALA A 36 -4.61 -7.79 -10.54
N HIS A 37 -4.96 -6.70 -9.84
CA HIS A 37 -4.57 -5.33 -10.20
C HIS A 37 -5.00 -4.90 -11.61
N LYS A 38 -6.24 -5.24 -12.00
CA LYS A 38 -6.79 -5.00 -13.33
C LYS A 38 -7.69 -3.76 -13.42
N VAL A 39 -7.90 -3.03 -12.32
CA VAL A 39 -8.86 -1.91 -12.28
C VAL A 39 -8.35 -0.63 -12.96
N GLY A 40 -7.03 -0.45 -13.02
CA GLY A 40 -6.40 0.76 -13.56
C GLY A 40 -6.30 1.92 -12.57
N THR A 41 -6.73 1.73 -11.32
CA THR A 41 -6.58 2.70 -10.24
C THR A 41 -5.10 2.89 -9.90
N PRO A 42 -4.58 4.13 -9.82
CA PRO A 42 -3.21 4.38 -9.41
C PRO A 42 -2.94 3.91 -7.97
N SER A 43 -1.67 3.65 -7.65
CA SER A 43 -1.28 3.25 -6.30
C SER A 43 -1.27 4.42 -5.30
N ASN A 44 -1.11 5.66 -5.79
CA ASN A 44 -1.01 6.91 -5.02
C ASN A 44 -0.41 6.69 -3.61
N PHE A 45 0.91 6.50 -3.58
CA PHE A 45 1.59 6.03 -2.37
C PHE A 45 1.62 7.08 -1.25
N GLY A 46 1.65 8.38 -1.55
CA GLY A 46 1.77 9.44 -0.54
C GLY A 46 0.77 9.32 0.61
N PRO A 47 -0.56 9.30 0.36
CA PRO A 47 -1.56 9.13 1.40
C PRO A 47 -1.39 7.85 2.25
N LEU A 48 -0.96 6.73 1.66
CA LEU A 48 -0.72 5.48 2.40
C LEU A 48 0.55 5.53 3.25
N LEU A 49 1.53 6.30 2.82
CA LEU A 49 2.82 6.39 3.49
C LEU A 49 2.77 7.41 4.64
N VAL A 50 2.15 8.57 4.40
CA VAL A 50 1.91 9.62 5.40
C VAL A 50 0.79 9.22 6.38
N GLY A 51 0.02 8.19 6.01
CA GLY A 51 -1.18 7.72 6.68
C GLY A 51 -2.38 8.58 6.34
N PHE A 52 -3.55 7.96 6.20
CA PHE A 52 -4.80 8.69 6.12
C PHE A 52 -5.08 9.39 7.48
N PRO A 53 -5.92 10.45 7.49
CA PRO A 53 -6.32 11.07 8.75
C PRO A 53 -6.77 10.03 9.78
N ALA A 54 -6.38 10.20 11.04
CA ALA A 54 -6.44 9.13 12.05
C ALA A 54 -7.84 8.50 12.22
N ASN A 55 -8.90 9.26 11.97
CA ASN A 55 -10.29 8.85 12.16
C ASN A 55 -10.99 8.33 10.89
N VAL A 56 -10.27 8.10 9.79
CA VAL A 56 -10.86 7.56 8.56
C VAL A 56 -11.14 6.07 8.72
N SER A 57 -12.41 5.67 8.61
CA SER A 57 -12.79 4.26 8.59
C SER A 57 -12.50 3.63 7.23
N ARG A 58 -12.41 2.28 7.17
CA ARG A 58 -12.24 1.55 5.91
C ARG A 58 -13.40 1.80 4.93
N GLU A 59 -14.63 1.93 5.45
CA GLU A 59 -15.81 2.32 4.68
C GLU A 59 -15.65 3.72 4.05
N GLN A 60 -15.22 4.71 4.84
CA GLN A 60 -14.97 6.06 4.33
C GLN A 60 -13.87 6.06 3.28
N PHE A 61 -12.81 5.29 3.49
CA PHE A 61 -11.76 5.10 2.48
C PHE A 61 -12.32 4.51 1.19
N VAL A 62 -13.17 3.47 1.27
CA VAL A 62 -13.80 2.88 0.08
C VAL A 62 -14.70 3.89 -0.65
N GLN A 63 -15.43 4.73 0.08
CA GLN A 63 -16.22 5.82 -0.53
C GLN A 63 -15.34 6.84 -1.26
N MET A 64 -14.12 7.10 -0.78
CA MET A 64 -13.16 7.99 -1.46
C MET A 64 -12.68 7.43 -2.81
N LEU A 65 -12.78 6.12 -3.04
CA LEU A 65 -12.40 5.50 -4.32
C LEU A 65 -13.27 5.95 -5.49
N ALA A 66 -14.48 6.46 -5.22
CA ALA A 66 -15.34 7.10 -6.22
C ALA A 66 -14.69 8.34 -6.86
N TYR A 67 -13.63 8.88 -6.27
CA TYR A 67 -12.92 10.07 -6.75
C TYR A 67 -11.50 9.77 -7.23
N GLN A 68 -11.11 8.49 -7.31
CA GLN A 68 -9.79 8.06 -7.78
C GLN A 68 -9.85 7.75 -9.28
N GLN A 69 -9.42 8.71 -10.12
CA GLN A 69 -9.44 8.53 -11.56
C GLN A 69 -8.49 7.39 -11.99
N PRO A 70 -8.94 6.44 -12.84
CA PRO A 70 -8.09 5.38 -13.35
C PRO A 70 -7.06 5.97 -14.33
N ARG A 71 -5.83 5.45 -14.32
CA ARG A 71 -4.78 5.83 -15.29
C ARG A 71 -4.87 5.07 -16.60
N VAL A 72 -5.55 3.92 -16.60
CA VAL A 72 -5.76 3.05 -17.76
C VAL A 72 -7.15 2.44 -17.70
N PRO A 73 -7.76 2.06 -18.84
CA PRO A 73 -9.06 1.40 -18.84
C PRO A 73 -9.05 0.04 -18.11
N LEU A 74 -10.21 -0.36 -17.59
CA LEU A 74 -10.42 -1.63 -16.90
C LEU A 74 -9.87 -2.82 -17.71
N ARG A 75 -9.09 -3.68 -17.06
CA ARG A 75 -8.49 -4.92 -17.58
C ARG A 75 -7.47 -4.77 -18.71
N THR A 76 -7.04 -3.54 -19.04
CA THR A 76 -6.11 -3.31 -20.16
C THR A 76 -4.63 -3.38 -19.77
N LYS A 77 -4.27 -2.97 -18.54
CA LYS A 77 -2.89 -2.97 -18.06
C LYS A 77 -2.81 -3.26 -16.56
N PHE A 78 -1.78 -4.00 -16.17
CA PHE A 78 -1.43 -4.18 -14.76
C PHE A 78 -1.00 -2.85 -14.15
N LEU A 79 -1.69 -2.41 -13.10
CA LEU A 79 -1.27 -1.29 -12.25
C LEU A 79 -1.45 -1.70 -10.79
N TYR A 80 -0.33 -1.98 -10.11
CA TYR A 80 -0.33 -2.32 -8.69
C TYR A 80 -1.05 -1.23 -7.89
N SER A 81 -2.00 -1.63 -7.04
CA SER A 81 -2.81 -0.70 -6.26
C SER A 81 -3.20 -1.34 -4.94
N ASN A 82 -2.60 -0.83 -3.86
CA ASN A 82 -2.97 -1.19 -2.49
C ASN A 82 -4.45 -0.90 -2.21
N TYR A 83 -5.01 0.16 -2.83
CA TYR A 83 -6.41 0.55 -2.64
C TYR A 83 -7.38 -0.56 -3.02
N MET A 84 -7.06 -1.35 -4.05
CA MET A 84 -7.90 -2.47 -4.48
C MET A 84 -7.87 -3.63 -3.47
N TYR A 85 -6.75 -3.82 -2.77
CA TYR A 85 -6.67 -4.78 -1.65
C TYR A 85 -7.47 -4.30 -0.44
N VAL A 86 -7.45 -3.00 -0.14
CA VAL A 86 -8.32 -2.43 0.91
C VAL A 86 -9.79 -2.65 0.58
N LEU A 87 -10.20 -2.44 -0.69
CA LEU A 87 -11.55 -2.73 -1.16
C LEU A 87 -11.89 -4.21 -1.07
N ALA A 88 -10.98 -5.11 -1.47
CA ALA A 88 -11.20 -6.56 -1.35
C ALA A 88 -11.40 -6.98 0.11
N GLY A 89 -10.60 -6.43 1.03
CA GLY A 89 -10.79 -6.62 2.47
C GLY A 89 -12.16 -6.12 2.94
N PHE A 90 -12.56 -4.91 2.54
CA PHE A 90 -13.88 -4.36 2.88
C PHE A 90 -15.05 -5.21 2.34
N VAL A 91 -14.91 -5.78 1.14
CA VAL A 91 -15.90 -6.72 0.59
C VAL A 91 -16.03 -7.96 1.48
N ALA A 92 -14.91 -8.53 1.93
CA ALA A 92 -14.92 -9.67 2.86
C ALA A 92 -15.61 -9.31 4.20
N GLU A 93 -15.44 -8.07 4.68
CA GLU A 93 -16.14 -7.59 5.88
C GLU A 93 -17.65 -7.54 5.69
N GLN A 94 -18.11 -6.99 4.57
CA GLN A 94 -19.54 -6.89 4.28
C GLN A 94 -20.18 -8.27 4.10
N MET A 95 -19.48 -9.20 3.46
CA MET A 95 -19.97 -10.57 3.26
C MET A 95 -20.09 -11.36 4.57
N SER A 96 -19.23 -11.09 5.55
CA SER A 96 -19.15 -11.88 6.78
C SER A 96 -19.79 -11.23 8.00
N GLY A 97 -19.98 -9.91 7.97
CA GLY A 97 -20.38 -9.11 9.13
C GLY A 97 -19.30 -8.96 10.20
N LYS A 98 -18.04 -9.36 9.92
CA LYS A 98 -16.91 -9.26 10.84
C LYS A 98 -15.81 -8.36 10.28
N PRO A 99 -15.01 -7.69 11.13
CA PRO A 99 -13.80 -7.00 10.68
C PRO A 99 -12.82 -7.95 9.98
N TRP A 100 -12.09 -7.45 8.98
CA TRP A 100 -11.16 -8.22 8.17
C TRP A 100 -10.08 -8.89 9.02
N GLU A 101 -9.58 -8.17 10.02
CA GLU A 101 -8.61 -8.67 10.99
C GLU A 101 -9.13 -9.93 11.73
N ARG A 102 -10.42 -9.95 12.08
CA ARG A 102 -11.05 -11.12 12.70
C ARG A 102 -11.21 -12.27 11.71
N LEU A 103 -11.55 -11.98 10.45
CA LEU A 103 -11.68 -13.02 9.41
C LEU A 103 -10.36 -13.72 9.14
N VAL A 104 -9.28 -12.97 8.96
CA VAL A 104 -7.95 -13.55 8.76
C VAL A 104 -7.53 -14.39 9.95
N ARG A 105 -7.86 -13.96 11.18
CA ARG A 105 -7.59 -14.75 12.38
C ARG A 105 -8.38 -16.06 12.40
N ASP A 106 -9.69 -15.99 12.21
CA ASP A 106 -10.62 -17.14 12.25
C ASP A 106 -10.33 -18.16 11.15
N LEU A 107 -10.07 -17.67 9.93
CA LEU A 107 -9.99 -18.52 8.74
C LEU A 107 -8.57 -18.95 8.39
N LEU A 108 -7.55 -18.24 8.85
CA LEU A 108 -6.16 -18.51 8.49
C LEU A 108 -5.27 -18.67 9.72
N PHE A 109 -5.12 -17.66 10.57
CA PHE A 109 -4.11 -17.75 11.65
C PHE A 109 -4.41 -18.85 12.66
N GLU A 110 -5.67 -18.98 13.12
CA GLU A 110 -6.05 -20.02 14.07
C GLU A 110 -5.94 -21.44 13.46
N PRO A 111 -6.51 -21.73 12.27
CA PRO A 111 -6.38 -23.06 11.66
C PRO A 111 -4.94 -23.45 11.28
N LEU A 112 -4.10 -22.50 10.89
CA LEU A 112 -2.69 -22.73 10.57
C LEU A 112 -1.79 -22.73 11.80
N GLY A 113 -2.29 -22.34 12.97
CA GLY A 113 -1.51 -22.21 14.19
C GLY A 113 -0.47 -21.08 14.15
N MET A 114 -0.74 -20.00 13.40
CA MET A 114 0.11 -18.81 13.30
C MET A 114 -0.13 -17.86 14.48
N ARG A 115 0.41 -18.21 15.65
CA ARG A 115 0.10 -17.55 16.93
C ARG A 115 0.88 -16.26 17.17
N ASP A 116 1.97 -16.06 16.45
CA ASP A 116 2.87 -14.92 16.55
C ASP A 116 2.68 -13.96 15.35
N SER A 117 1.52 -14.06 14.70
CA SER A 117 1.10 -13.23 13.58
C SER A 117 -0.10 -12.37 13.98
N GLY A 118 -0.11 -11.12 13.51
CA GLY A 118 -1.13 -10.16 13.89
C GLY A 118 -1.14 -8.93 13.00
N PHE A 119 -1.81 -7.87 13.45
CA PHE A 119 -1.99 -6.64 12.68
C PHE A 119 -1.38 -5.47 13.40
N VAL A 120 -0.58 -4.67 12.68
CA VAL A 120 0.07 -3.46 13.20
C VAL A 120 -0.92 -2.52 13.90
N GLY A 121 -2.14 -2.37 13.39
CA GLY A 121 -3.17 -1.49 13.97
C GLY A 121 -3.71 -1.93 15.33
N GLU A 122 -3.41 -3.17 15.76
CA GLU A 122 -3.78 -3.70 17.08
C GLU A 122 -2.61 -3.64 18.09
N VAL A 123 -1.43 -3.22 17.64
CA VAL A 123 -0.24 -3.14 18.48
C VAL A 123 -0.27 -1.86 19.31
N SER A 124 -0.37 -2.00 20.63
CA SER A 124 -0.30 -0.89 21.59
C SER A 124 1.13 -0.57 22.04
N ASN A 125 2.05 -1.52 21.91
CA ASN A 125 3.45 -1.37 22.28
C ASN A 125 4.34 -2.18 21.32
N PHE A 126 5.27 -1.49 20.66
CA PHE A 126 6.21 -2.09 19.71
C PHE A 126 7.52 -2.60 20.33
N SER A 127 7.67 -2.61 21.66
CA SER A 127 8.93 -2.99 22.33
C SER A 127 9.39 -4.43 22.07
N GLN A 128 8.48 -5.33 21.68
CA GLN A 128 8.80 -6.72 21.32
C GLN A 128 9.11 -6.89 19.82
N PHE A 129 9.00 -5.81 19.03
CA PHE A 129 9.26 -5.84 17.60
C PHE A 129 10.71 -5.40 17.33
N PRO A 130 11.37 -5.96 16.31
CA PRO A 130 12.67 -5.48 15.87
C PRO A 130 12.60 -3.98 15.56
N SER A 131 13.60 -3.20 15.98
CA SER A 131 13.61 -1.75 15.71
C SER A 131 13.61 -1.44 14.21
N ALA A 132 12.89 -0.37 13.84
CA ALA A 132 12.88 0.18 12.50
C ALA A 132 14.04 1.18 12.34
N PHE A 133 14.80 1.07 11.25
CA PHE A 133 15.94 1.96 10.99
C PHE A 133 15.82 2.68 9.65
N VAL A 134 16.36 3.89 9.55
CA VAL A 134 16.44 4.71 8.33
C VAL A 134 17.74 5.51 8.30
N TYR A 135 18.18 5.96 7.13
CA TYR A 135 19.29 6.91 7.06
C TYR A 135 18.79 8.35 7.24
N ILE A 136 19.48 9.10 8.08
CA ILE A 136 19.30 10.53 8.34
C ILE A 136 20.68 11.17 8.27
N ASP A 137 20.88 12.12 7.37
CA ASP A 137 22.16 12.78 7.13
C ASP A 137 23.34 11.78 6.99
N GLY A 138 23.11 10.70 6.24
CA GLY A 138 24.08 9.62 6.04
C GLY A 138 24.35 8.71 7.23
N LYS A 139 23.59 8.81 8.33
CA LYS A 139 23.70 7.94 9.52
C LYS A 139 22.45 7.08 9.70
N LEU A 140 22.64 5.82 10.09
CA LEU A 140 21.53 4.94 10.44
C LEU A 140 20.96 5.35 11.79
N ASP A 141 19.66 5.64 11.84
CA ASP A 141 18.94 6.05 13.04
C ASP A 141 17.64 5.27 13.20
N ASN A 142 17.14 5.20 14.44
CA ASN A 142 15.89 4.54 14.79
C ASN A 142 14.70 5.44 14.45
N VAL A 143 13.59 4.81 14.07
CA VAL A 143 12.34 5.50 13.75
C VAL A 143 11.26 5.10 14.74
N ASP A 144 10.47 6.08 15.18
CA ASP A 144 9.26 5.82 15.96
C ASP A 144 8.36 4.83 15.20
N GLN A 145 8.23 3.62 15.75
CA GLN A 145 7.45 2.54 15.18
C GLN A 145 5.95 2.84 15.14
N ASN A 146 5.48 3.90 15.81
CA ASN A 146 4.13 4.41 15.59
C ASN A 146 3.86 4.77 14.12
N LEU A 147 4.89 5.08 13.32
CA LEU A 147 4.76 5.27 11.87
C LEU A 147 4.22 4.03 11.14
N LEU A 148 4.32 2.83 11.71
CA LEU A 148 3.72 1.63 11.11
C LEU A 148 2.20 1.75 11.01
N ASN A 149 1.56 2.57 11.86
CA ASN A 149 0.13 2.88 11.75
C ASN A 149 -0.25 3.71 10.51
N SER A 150 0.72 4.07 9.65
CA SER A 150 0.48 4.71 8.34
C SER A 150 -0.35 3.84 7.41
N VAL A 151 -0.29 2.51 7.58
CA VAL A 151 -1.09 1.58 6.78
C VAL A 151 -2.59 1.67 7.03
N LEU A 152 -3.04 2.35 8.10
CA LEU A 152 -4.46 2.46 8.42
C LEU A 152 -5.17 3.52 7.55
N PRO A 153 -6.39 3.24 7.04
CA PRO A 153 -7.24 2.06 7.27
C PRO A 153 -6.99 0.89 6.28
N GLY A 154 -5.92 0.98 5.48
CA GLY A 154 -5.55 -0.01 4.47
C GLY A 154 -4.89 -1.29 4.97
N GLY A 155 -5.27 -1.77 6.17
CA GLY A 155 -4.75 -3.01 6.75
C GLY A 155 -4.71 -4.22 5.79
N PRO A 156 -5.78 -4.49 5.01
CA PRO A 156 -5.81 -5.59 4.05
C PRO A 156 -4.71 -5.57 2.97
N ALA A 157 -4.06 -4.43 2.75
CA ALA A 157 -2.99 -4.29 1.77
C ALA A 157 -1.58 -4.51 2.34
N GLY A 158 -1.39 -4.49 3.67
CA GLY A 158 -0.02 -4.58 4.22
C GLY A 158 0.16 -4.32 5.72
N SER A 159 -0.80 -4.64 6.59
CA SER A 159 -0.63 -4.48 8.05
C SER A 159 -0.21 -5.74 8.81
N ILE A 160 -0.07 -6.89 8.14
CA ILE A 160 0.29 -8.13 8.83
C ILE A 160 1.76 -8.10 9.25
N TYR A 161 2.02 -8.42 10.52
CA TYR A 161 3.34 -8.84 10.99
C TYR A 161 3.34 -10.34 11.29
N SER A 162 4.51 -10.97 11.23
CA SER A 162 4.67 -12.41 11.48
C SER A 162 6.11 -12.74 11.88
N THR A 163 6.36 -14.01 12.21
CA THR A 163 7.68 -14.58 12.50
C THR A 163 8.09 -15.56 11.41
N ALA A 164 9.36 -15.95 11.35
CA ALA A 164 9.82 -16.97 10.42
C ALA A 164 9.10 -18.32 10.65
N ASP A 165 8.83 -18.68 11.90
CA ASP A 165 8.14 -19.92 12.28
C ASP A 165 6.68 -19.94 11.82
N ASP A 166 5.98 -18.81 11.90
CA ASP A 166 4.61 -18.70 11.38
C ASP A 166 4.58 -18.62 9.86
N MET A 167 5.53 -17.91 9.25
CA MET A 167 5.64 -17.87 7.79
C MET A 167 5.97 -19.24 7.20
N ARG A 168 6.69 -20.11 7.92
CA ARG A 168 6.84 -21.53 7.54
C ARG A 168 5.48 -22.23 7.40
N LYS A 169 4.55 -22.02 8.34
CA LYS A 169 3.19 -22.60 8.30
C LYS A 169 2.38 -22.04 7.13
N TRP A 170 2.56 -20.75 6.82
CA TRP A 170 1.98 -20.13 5.63
C TRP A 170 2.54 -20.72 4.33
N MET A 171 3.84 -20.99 4.26
CA MET A 171 4.46 -21.67 3.13
C MET A 171 3.91 -23.09 2.97
N ASP A 172 3.88 -23.88 4.05
CA ASP A 172 3.30 -25.23 4.04
C ASP A 172 1.85 -25.22 3.52
N PHE A 173 1.05 -24.24 3.95
CA PHE A 173 -0.33 -24.06 3.51
C PHE A 173 -0.46 -23.85 2.00
N HIS A 174 0.40 -23.03 1.40
CA HIS A 174 0.40 -22.80 -0.04
C HIS A 174 0.94 -23.97 -0.84
N LEU A 175 2.01 -24.60 -0.35
CA LEU A 175 2.65 -25.75 -1.01
C LEU A 175 1.77 -27.00 -0.93
N GLY A 176 1.05 -27.17 0.18
CA GLY A 176 0.05 -28.21 0.43
C GLY A 176 -1.33 -27.94 -0.16
N ASN A 177 -1.45 -26.98 -1.10
CA ASN A 177 -2.69 -26.60 -1.80
C ASN A 177 -3.90 -26.40 -0.86
N GLY A 178 -3.68 -25.70 0.25
CA GLY A 178 -4.74 -25.37 1.20
C GLY A 178 -4.83 -26.27 2.41
N SER A 179 -3.89 -27.21 2.57
CA SER A 179 -3.77 -28.04 3.76
C SER A 179 -2.74 -27.45 4.71
N ALA A 180 -3.10 -27.34 5.99
CA ALA A 180 -2.18 -26.93 7.05
C ALA A 180 -1.09 -27.99 7.28
N SER A 181 -0.01 -27.63 7.99
CA SER A 181 1.11 -28.54 8.30
C SER A 181 0.69 -29.79 9.11
N ASN A 182 -0.48 -29.77 9.75
CA ASN A 182 -1.05 -30.91 10.48
C ASN A 182 -1.91 -31.84 9.60
N GLY A 183 -2.00 -31.57 8.29
CA GLY A 183 -2.77 -32.35 7.32
C GLY A 183 -4.24 -31.92 7.17
N ASN A 184 -4.74 -31.00 8.01
CA ASN A 184 -6.12 -30.52 7.89
C ASN A 184 -6.27 -29.60 6.67
N THR A 185 -7.23 -29.88 5.80
CA THR A 185 -7.60 -28.97 4.72
C THR A 185 -8.36 -27.77 5.27
N VAL A 186 -7.76 -26.58 5.17
CA VAL A 186 -8.35 -25.30 5.61
C VAL A 186 -9.13 -24.65 4.45
N ILE A 187 -8.58 -24.72 3.24
CA ILE A 187 -9.22 -24.25 2.01
C ILE A 187 -9.10 -25.34 0.93
N PRO A 188 -10.15 -25.64 0.15
CA PRO A 188 -10.08 -26.65 -0.89
C PRO A 188 -9.04 -26.32 -1.98
N ALA A 189 -8.34 -27.35 -2.47
CA ALA A 189 -7.27 -27.19 -3.47
C ALA A 189 -7.70 -26.50 -4.77
N SER A 190 -8.98 -26.59 -5.14
CA SER A 190 -9.53 -25.88 -6.31
C SER A 190 -9.37 -24.35 -6.21
N PHE A 191 -9.43 -23.78 -5.00
CA PHE A 191 -9.20 -22.35 -4.78
C PHE A 191 -7.73 -21.97 -5.00
N PHE A 192 -6.78 -22.85 -4.70
CA PHE A 192 -5.35 -22.61 -4.94
C PHE A 192 -4.99 -22.65 -6.40
N SER A 193 -5.62 -23.55 -7.17
CA SER A 193 -5.50 -23.56 -8.63
C SER A 193 -5.89 -22.20 -9.20
N GLU A 194 -7.01 -21.65 -8.75
CA GLU A 194 -7.48 -20.33 -9.16
C GLU A 194 -6.52 -19.21 -8.70
N LEU A 195 -6.10 -19.24 -7.43
CA LEU A 195 -5.24 -18.24 -6.80
C LEU A 195 -3.91 -18.05 -7.56
N HIS A 196 -3.34 -19.17 -8.04
CA HIS A 196 -2.05 -19.21 -8.71
C HIS A 196 -2.15 -19.18 -10.24
N THR A 197 -3.35 -19.08 -10.82
CA THR A 197 -3.55 -18.96 -12.26
C THR A 197 -3.21 -17.55 -12.73
N MET A 198 -2.47 -17.45 -13.84
CA MET A 198 -2.08 -16.18 -14.47
C MET A 198 -3.31 -15.32 -14.80
N GLN A 199 -3.28 -14.05 -14.40
CA GLN A 199 -4.39 -13.11 -14.61
C GLN A 199 -4.01 -11.92 -15.46
N MET A 200 -2.79 -11.40 -15.29
CA MET A 200 -2.37 -10.17 -15.94
C MET A 200 -0.86 -10.15 -16.17
N ASN A 201 -0.44 -9.90 -17.40
CA ASN A 201 0.97 -9.67 -17.69
C ASN A 201 1.47 -8.44 -16.91
N THR A 202 2.61 -8.58 -16.26
CA THR A 202 3.20 -7.52 -15.44
C THR A 202 4.31 -6.82 -16.20
N PRO A 203 4.46 -5.49 -16.05
CA PRO A 203 5.60 -4.76 -16.59
C PRO A 203 6.89 -4.98 -15.79
N PHE A 204 6.93 -5.97 -14.88
CA PHE A 204 8.13 -6.34 -14.12
C PHE A 204 9.20 -7.01 -15.00
N SER A 205 8.89 -7.31 -16.27
CA SER A 205 9.88 -7.67 -17.27
C SER A 205 10.99 -6.63 -17.27
N GLU A 206 12.25 -7.08 -17.29
CA GLU A 206 13.42 -6.20 -17.27
C GLU A 206 13.25 -5.06 -18.29
N ASN A 207 13.15 -3.81 -17.80
CA ASN A 207 13.04 -2.62 -18.65
C ASN A 207 14.23 -2.47 -19.63
N ASN A 208 15.27 -3.29 -19.45
CA ASN A 208 16.43 -3.36 -20.31
C ASN A 208 16.70 -4.81 -20.74
N LEU A 209 16.03 -5.26 -21.80
CA LEU A 209 16.30 -6.57 -22.42
C LEU A 209 17.69 -6.67 -23.07
N TYR A 210 18.44 -5.56 -23.16
CA TYR A 210 19.79 -5.54 -23.72
C TYR A 210 20.89 -5.78 -22.67
N LYS A 211 20.59 -5.54 -21.38
CA LYS A 211 21.54 -5.77 -20.29
C LYS A 211 20.82 -6.35 -19.06
N PRO A 212 21.20 -7.57 -18.63
CA PRO A 212 20.64 -8.16 -17.42
C PRO A 212 20.90 -7.25 -16.20
N VAL A 213 19.85 -7.05 -15.41
CA VAL A 213 19.92 -6.25 -14.18
C VAL A 213 20.31 -7.08 -12.95
N TYR A 214 20.31 -8.41 -13.09
CA TYR A 214 20.77 -9.38 -12.11
C TYR A 214 21.60 -10.50 -12.79
N PRO A 215 22.56 -11.10 -12.07
CA PRO A 215 23.43 -12.16 -12.62
C PRO A 215 22.70 -13.45 -13.02
N ILE A 216 21.55 -13.73 -12.42
CA ILE A 216 20.70 -14.89 -12.76
C ILE A 216 19.34 -14.36 -13.20
N SER A 217 18.86 -14.85 -14.34
CA SER A 217 17.57 -14.47 -14.89
C SER A 217 16.43 -14.84 -13.94
N ASP A 218 15.68 -13.83 -13.50
CA ASP A 218 14.37 -13.97 -12.87
C ASP A 218 13.32 -13.40 -13.82
N THR A 219 12.72 -14.28 -14.61
CA THR A 219 11.79 -13.84 -15.67
C THR A 219 10.39 -13.79 -15.09
N THR A 220 9.90 -12.57 -14.83
CA THR A 220 8.53 -12.39 -14.40
C THR A 220 7.56 -12.58 -15.57
N ILE A 221 6.54 -13.41 -15.37
CA ILE A 221 5.57 -13.80 -16.40
C ILE A 221 4.26 -13.05 -16.21
N SER A 222 3.67 -13.12 -15.02
CA SER A 222 2.32 -12.64 -14.77
C SER A 222 2.11 -12.34 -13.30
N TYR A 223 1.07 -11.56 -13.00
CA TYR A 223 0.43 -11.53 -11.70
C TYR A 223 -0.75 -12.49 -11.70
N CYS A 224 -0.97 -13.16 -10.59
CA CYS A 224 -2.11 -14.02 -10.31
C CYS A 224 -3.06 -13.31 -9.33
N LEU A 225 -3.74 -14.02 -8.45
CA LEU A 225 -4.52 -13.40 -7.37
C LEU A 225 -3.62 -13.22 -6.14
N GLY A 226 -2.90 -12.10 -6.07
CA GLY A 226 -1.97 -11.77 -4.98
C GLY A 226 -0.60 -12.44 -5.01
N TRP A 227 -0.24 -13.04 -6.15
CA TRP A 227 1.06 -13.67 -6.34
C TRP A 227 1.67 -13.20 -7.64
N VAL A 228 2.97 -12.95 -7.63
CA VAL A 228 3.76 -12.83 -8.85
C VAL A 228 4.18 -14.23 -9.28
N LEU A 229 3.92 -14.58 -10.53
CA LEU A 229 4.44 -15.78 -11.17
C LEU A 229 5.67 -15.41 -11.99
N SER A 230 6.80 -16.05 -11.68
CA SER A 230 8.04 -15.91 -12.43
C SER A 230 8.76 -17.25 -12.59
N VAL A 231 9.87 -17.24 -13.30
CA VAL A 231 10.78 -18.38 -13.45
C VAL A 231 12.15 -17.97 -12.95
N TYR A 232 12.70 -18.76 -12.03
CA TYR A 232 14.04 -18.58 -11.49
C TYR A 232 14.84 -19.87 -11.70
N ARG A 233 15.97 -19.78 -12.40
CA ARG A 233 16.80 -20.95 -12.77
C ARG A 233 16.04 -22.09 -13.47
N GLY A 234 15.01 -21.73 -14.25
CA GLY A 234 14.16 -22.70 -14.94
C GLY A 234 13.03 -23.29 -14.08
N TYR A 235 12.97 -22.99 -12.79
CA TYR A 235 11.90 -23.43 -11.89
C TYR A 235 10.79 -22.41 -11.82
N ARG A 236 9.54 -22.89 -11.86
CA ARG A 236 8.36 -22.07 -11.60
C ARG A 236 8.43 -21.53 -10.18
N LYS A 237 8.24 -20.22 -10.05
CA LYS A 237 8.32 -19.50 -8.79
C LYS A 237 7.06 -18.64 -8.59
N LEU A 238 6.43 -18.77 -7.43
CA LEU A 238 5.42 -17.83 -6.95
C LEU A 238 6.06 -16.96 -5.88
N TRP A 239 5.87 -15.64 -5.95
CA TRP A 239 6.47 -14.75 -4.95
C TRP A 239 5.66 -13.50 -4.68
N HIS A 240 5.96 -12.88 -3.52
CA HIS A 240 5.51 -11.54 -3.20
C HIS A 240 6.55 -10.84 -2.30
N SER A 241 6.70 -9.54 -2.48
CA SER A 241 7.55 -8.69 -1.64
C SER A 241 6.72 -7.84 -0.68
N GLY A 242 7.30 -7.44 0.44
CA GLY A 242 6.72 -6.49 1.39
C GLY A 242 7.70 -5.38 1.75
N GLY A 243 7.18 -4.18 1.99
CA GLY A 243 8.02 -3.04 2.33
C GLY A 243 7.27 -1.91 3.05
N ILE A 244 7.50 -1.77 4.34
CA ILE A 244 7.02 -0.66 5.18
C ILE A 244 8.22 0.04 5.83
N VAL A 245 8.02 1.23 6.40
CA VAL A 245 9.09 2.03 7.03
C VAL A 245 9.96 1.16 7.94
N GLY A 246 11.23 0.98 7.57
CA GLY A 246 12.22 0.21 8.34
C GLY A 246 12.17 -1.30 8.21
N TYR A 247 11.22 -1.88 7.46
CA TYR A 247 11.06 -3.33 7.30
C TYR A 247 10.94 -3.72 5.82
N SER A 248 11.51 -4.86 5.46
CA SER A 248 11.36 -5.46 4.14
C SER A 248 11.24 -6.96 4.25
N SER A 249 10.42 -7.56 3.40
CA SER A 249 10.24 -9.00 3.34
C SER A 249 10.13 -9.51 1.91
N MET A 250 10.44 -10.78 1.72
CA MET A 250 10.31 -11.48 0.47
C MET A 250 9.96 -12.94 0.73
N LEU A 251 8.95 -13.43 0.03
CA LEU A 251 8.55 -14.83 0.04
C LEU A 251 8.65 -15.40 -1.37
N TRP A 252 9.44 -16.46 -1.55
CA TRP A 252 9.53 -17.24 -2.77
C TRP A 252 9.05 -18.66 -2.49
N LEU A 253 8.13 -19.16 -3.31
CA LEU A 253 7.64 -20.53 -3.30
C LEU A 253 7.99 -21.20 -4.63
N PHE A 254 8.42 -22.44 -4.55
CA PHE A 254 8.64 -23.34 -5.69
C PHE A 254 7.68 -24.53 -5.56
N PRO A 255 6.42 -24.38 -6.03
CA PRO A 255 5.36 -25.37 -5.79
C PRO A 255 5.72 -26.77 -6.30
N ASP A 256 6.37 -26.85 -7.46
CA ASP A 256 6.75 -28.11 -8.11
C ASP A 256 7.84 -28.86 -7.33
N LEU A 257 8.54 -28.17 -6.43
CA LEU A 257 9.56 -28.72 -5.54
C LEU A 257 9.10 -28.82 -4.08
N GLN A 258 7.85 -28.44 -3.78
CA GLN A 258 7.31 -28.41 -2.42
C GLN A 258 8.22 -27.67 -1.43
N SER A 259 8.79 -26.55 -1.88
CA SER A 259 9.86 -25.85 -1.17
C SER A 259 9.68 -24.33 -1.27
N GLY A 260 10.21 -23.57 -0.31
CA GLY A 260 10.09 -22.12 -0.29
C GLY A 260 11.11 -21.45 0.63
N VAL A 261 11.31 -20.15 0.43
CA VAL A 261 12.21 -19.30 1.21
C VAL A 261 11.48 -18.02 1.59
N PHE A 262 11.46 -17.72 2.88
CA PHE A 262 11.01 -16.45 3.42
C PHE A 262 12.16 -15.69 4.06
N VAL A 263 12.28 -14.40 3.75
CA VAL A 263 13.26 -13.50 4.34
C VAL A 263 12.54 -12.25 4.84
N ALA A 264 12.84 -11.82 6.06
CA ALA A 264 12.45 -10.52 6.58
C ALA A 264 13.66 -9.84 7.23
N LEU A 265 13.82 -8.54 6.97
CA LEU A 265 14.93 -7.73 7.48
C LEU A 265 14.40 -6.40 8.02
N THR A 266 15.10 -5.88 9.03
CA THR A 266 15.04 -4.46 9.38
C THR A 266 16.24 -3.72 8.82
N GLY A 267 16.03 -2.46 8.47
CA GLY A 267 17.09 -1.61 7.90
C GLY A 267 16.50 -0.43 7.16
N ALA A 268 17.35 0.41 6.60
CA ALA A 268 16.89 1.60 5.89
C ALA A 268 16.11 1.26 4.60
N LYS A 269 14.88 1.76 4.53
CA LYS A 269 13.96 1.54 3.39
C LYS A 269 14.39 2.28 2.12
N ASP A 270 15.35 3.20 2.20
CA ASP A 270 15.84 4.12 1.16
C ASP A 270 16.58 3.43 -0.01
N ASN A 271 15.96 2.40 -0.57
CA ASN A 271 16.47 1.45 -1.57
C ASN A 271 17.59 0.51 -1.10
N GLN A 272 17.95 0.52 0.18
CA GLN A 272 19.06 -0.32 0.67
C GLN A 272 18.62 -1.70 1.16
N ASN A 273 17.39 -1.91 1.62
CA ASN A 273 16.95 -3.25 2.03
C ASN A 273 16.57 -4.18 0.88
N ALA A 274 16.11 -3.65 -0.26
CA ALA A 274 15.64 -4.49 -1.37
C ALA A 274 16.77 -5.35 -1.98
N PRO A 275 17.98 -4.82 -2.27
CA PRO A 275 19.07 -5.64 -2.77
C PRO A 275 19.52 -6.74 -1.79
N PRO A 276 19.75 -6.50 -0.49
CA PRO A 276 20.05 -7.53 0.50
C PRO A 276 18.97 -8.59 0.64
N VAL A 277 17.68 -8.22 0.75
CA VAL A 277 16.59 -9.20 0.81
C VAL A 277 16.60 -10.11 -0.42
N TYR A 278 16.73 -9.51 -1.61
CA TYR A 278 16.77 -10.26 -2.87
C TYR A 278 18.03 -11.14 -2.98
N SER A 279 19.16 -10.66 -2.48
CA SER A 279 20.43 -11.38 -2.44
C SER A 279 20.34 -12.62 -1.55
N ILE A 280 19.81 -12.46 -0.33
CA ILE A 280 19.64 -13.55 0.63
C ILE A 280 18.65 -14.59 0.11
N VAL A 281 17.48 -14.16 -0.40
CA VAL A 281 16.47 -15.11 -0.92
C VAL A 281 17.00 -15.87 -2.13
N SER A 282 17.79 -15.22 -3.01
CA SER A 282 18.39 -15.87 -4.19
C SER A 282 19.44 -16.90 -3.77
N GLN A 283 20.33 -16.54 -2.84
CA GLN A 283 21.36 -17.44 -2.32
C GLN A 283 20.74 -18.65 -1.61
N ALA A 284 19.76 -18.42 -0.74
CA ALA A 284 19.05 -19.48 -0.04
C ALA A 284 18.28 -20.38 -1.02
N SER A 285 17.68 -19.80 -2.07
CA SER A 285 17.01 -20.57 -3.12
C SER A 285 18.01 -21.43 -3.89
N ASP A 286 19.18 -20.92 -4.25
CA ASP A 286 20.20 -21.70 -4.95
C ASP A 286 20.63 -22.92 -4.12
N LEU A 287 20.90 -22.71 -2.82
CA LEU A 287 21.23 -23.80 -1.89
C LEU A 287 20.09 -24.83 -1.79
N LEU A 288 18.85 -24.37 -1.68
CA LEU A 288 17.66 -25.22 -1.63
C LEU A 288 17.47 -26.06 -2.90
N LEU A 289 17.84 -25.50 -4.05
CA LEU A 289 17.78 -26.17 -5.35
C LEU A 289 18.97 -27.11 -5.60
N GLY A 290 19.94 -27.20 -4.67
CA GLY A 290 21.18 -27.97 -4.88
C GLY A 290 22.10 -27.36 -5.94
N ILE A 291 21.95 -26.07 -6.23
CA ILE A 291 22.71 -25.33 -7.23
C ILE A 291 23.75 -24.46 -6.52
N THR A 292 24.97 -24.39 -7.07
CA THR A 292 26.00 -23.51 -6.52
C THR A 292 25.52 -22.05 -6.56
N PRO A 293 25.46 -21.36 -5.40
CA PRO A 293 25.03 -19.97 -5.37
C PRO A 293 25.97 -19.07 -6.14
N TRP A 294 25.40 -18.20 -6.98
CA TRP A 294 26.19 -17.18 -7.66
C TRP A 294 26.68 -16.10 -6.67
N LEU A 295 25.88 -15.83 -5.63
CA LEU A 295 26.21 -14.95 -4.52
C LEU A 295 26.92 -15.75 -3.43
N ASN A 296 28.18 -15.41 -3.18
CA ASN A 296 29.04 -16.03 -2.18
C ASN A 296 29.89 -14.94 -1.51
N GLN A 297 30.75 -15.32 -0.56
CA GLN A 297 31.57 -14.36 0.19
C GLN A 297 32.43 -13.43 -0.70
N SER A 298 32.82 -13.89 -1.89
CA SER A 298 33.63 -13.09 -2.83
C SER A 298 32.76 -12.16 -3.69
N THR A 299 31.61 -12.65 -4.17
CA THR A 299 30.72 -11.89 -5.06
C THR A 299 29.77 -10.96 -4.30
N SER A 300 29.49 -11.23 -3.03
CA SER A 300 28.61 -10.38 -2.20
C SER A 300 29.19 -9.00 -1.92
N CYS A 301 30.52 -8.88 -1.78
CA CYS A 301 31.19 -7.60 -1.55
C CYS A 301 31.15 -6.66 -2.76
N THR A 302 30.87 -7.18 -3.95
CA THR A 302 30.86 -6.40 -5.20
C THR A 302 29.45 -6.24 -5.79
N PHE A 303 28.50 -7.11 -5.40
CA PHE A 303 27.11 -6.98 -5.81
C PHE A 303 26.48 -5.66 -5.27
N PRO A 304 25.70 -4.91 -6.07
CA PRO A 304 25.15 -5.27 -7.39
C PRO A 304 25.99 -4.90 -8.63
N ALA A 305 27.26 -4.50 -8.50
CA ALA A 305 28.12 -4.28 -9.67
C ALA A 305 28.43 -5.61 -10.39
N PRO A 306 28.64 -5.62 -11.72
CA PRO A 306 28.40 -4.55 -12.70
C PRO A 306 26.94 -4.52 -13.24
N TRP A 307 26.04 -5.31 -12.66
CA TRP A 307 24.68 -5.57 -13.14
C TRP A 307 23.76 -4.36 -12.95
N LYS A 308 23.86 -3.72 -11.78
CA LYS A 308 23.20 -2.45 -11.47
C LYS A 308 24.26 -1.36 -11.34
N ASP A 309 23.90 -0.14 -11.76
CA ASP A 309 24.76 1.00 -11.48
C ASP A 309 24.75 1.25 -9.96
N VAL A 310 25.89 0.98 -9.33
CA VAL A 310 26.11 1.13 -7.89
C VAL A 310 26.76 2.46 -7.56
N LYS A 311 27.07 3.26 -8.58
CA LYS A 311 27.43 4.64 -8.33
C LYS A 311 26.27 5.25 -7.54
N PRO A 312 26.52 5.87 -6.36
CA PRO A 312 25.51 6.69 -5.74
C PRO A 312 25.01 7.61 -6.85
N LYS A 313 23.68 7.61 -7.11
CA LYS A 313 23.11 8.46 -8.15
C LYS A 313 23.77 9.82 -7.98
N GLU A 314 24.56 10.22 -8.98
CA GLU A 314 25.27 11.50 -8.89
C GLU A 314 24.26 12.52 -8.46
N ARG A 315 24.66 13.35 -7.48
CA ARG A 315 23.88 14.48 -7.02
C ARG A 315 23.19 15.07 -8.24
N GLY A 316 21.89 14.90 -8.31
CA GLY A 316 21.12 15.87 -9.03
C GLY A 316 21.41 17.15 -8.29
N ASN A 317 22.36 17.94 -8.78
CA ASN A 317 22.46 19.37 -8.49
C ASN A 317 21.21 20.05 -9.09
N ALA A 318 20.02 19.51 -8.87
CA ALA A 318 18.98 20.35 -8.34
C ALA A 318 19.44 20.77 -6.93
N SER A 319 20.52 21.56 -6.88
CA SER A 319 20.50 22.77 -6.08
C SER A 319 19.22 23.46 -6.50
N MET A 320 18.12 23.09 -5.83
CA MET A 320 16.94 23.93 -5.75
C MET A 320 17.52 25.29 -5.39
N PRO A 321 17.22 26.32 -6.20
CA PRO A 321 17.86 27.61 -6.04
C PRO A 321 17.84 27.94 -4.55
N HIS A 322 19.02 28.18 -3.96
CA HIS A 322 19.06 28.78 -2.64
C HIS A 322 18.10 29.97 -2.70
N PRO A 323 17.12 30.06 -1.80
CA PRO A 323 16.09 31.09 -1.91
C PRO A 323 16.80 32.42 -2.08
N MET A 324 16.74 32.97 -3.30
CA MET A 324 17.21 34.31 -3.55
C MET A 324 16.34 35.22 -2.68
N PRO A 325 16.91 36.19 -1.95
CA PRO A 325 16.21 36.93 -0.92
C PRO A 325 14.91 37.52 -1.46
N TYR A 326 13.78 36.93 -1.07
CA TYR A 326 12.38 37.37 -1.18
C TYR A 326 12.12 38.59 -2.08
N TRP A 327 12.19 38.43 -3.40
CA TRP A 327 11.76 39.51 -4.30
C TRP A 327 10.23 39.43 -4.45
N ASN A 328 9.53 40.38 -3.84
CA ASN A 328 8.14 40.72 -4.15
C ASN A 328 7.04 39.76 -3.65
N ILE A 329 7.11 39.30 -2.39
CA ILE A 329 5.99 38.63 -1.71
C ILE A 329 5.07 39.71 -1.10
N SER A 330 3.85 39.81 -1.61
CA SER A 330 2.84 40.77 -1.15
C SER A 330 1.77 40.11 -0.26
N VAL A 331 1.63 38.80 -0.33
CA VAL A 331 0.63 38.03 0.39
C VAL A 331 1.18 37.59 1.75
N THR A 332 0.52 38.03 2.83
CA THR A 332 0.96 37.68 4.17
C THR A 332 0.81 36.17 4.44
N PRO A 333 1.72 35.53 5.19
CA PRO A 333 1.65 34.10 5.51
C PRO A 333 0.30 33.64 6.09
N GLU A 334 -0.40 34.50 6.83
CA GLU A 334 -1.72 34.23 7.41
C GLU A 334 -2.78 33.96 6.35
N LYS A 335 -2.66 34.56 5.15
CA LYS A 335 -3.61 34.34 4.05
C LYS A 335 -3.56 32.92 3.50
N TYR A 336 -2.45 32.19 3.66
CA TYR A 336 -2.34 30.78 3.24
C TYR A 336 -2.92 29.81 4.27
N ALA A 337 -3.05 30.22 5.54
CA ALA A 337 -3.59 29.37 6.59
C ALA A 337 -5.07 29.01 6.33
N GLY A 338 -5.43 27.75 6.58
CA GLY A 338 -6.76 27.22 6.29
C GLY A 338 -6.76 25.72 6.02
N GLN A 339 -7.94 25.16 5.78
CA GLN A 339 -8.08 23.78 5.32
C GLN A 339 -8.31 23.75 3.81
N TYR A 340 -7.70 22.77 3.15
CA TYR A 340 -7.80 22.52 1.71
C TYR A 340 -8.23 21.07 1.52
N GLY A 341 -9.35 20.83 0.85
CA GLY A 341 -9.95 19.51 0.71
C GLY A 341 -9.81 18.93 -0.70
N HIS A 342 -9.68 17.62 -0.75
CA HIS A 342 -9.84 16.81 -1.96
C HIS A 342 -10.69 15.57 -1.65
N LEU A 343 -11.68 15.27 -2.49
CA LEU A 343 -12.66 14.20 -2.23
C LEU A 343 -12.02 12.81 -2.14
N ALA A 344 -10.90 12.60 -2.84
CA ALA A 344 -10.21 11.32 -2.89
C ALA A 344 -9.11 11.15 -1.80
N PHE A 345 -8.65 12.25 -1.19
CA PHE A 345 -7.46 12.25 -0.33
C PHE A 345 -7.65 12.93 1.03
N GLY A 346 -8.83 13.47 1.30
CA GLY A 346 -9.14 14.18 2.53
C GLY A 346 -8.60 15.62 2.54
N ASN A 347 -8.31 16.12 3.74
CA ASN A 347 -7.95 17.52 3.95
C ASN A 347 -6.45 17.68 4.26
N ILE A 348 -5.89 18.75 3.70
CA ILE A 348 -4.60 19.34 4.08
C ILE A 348 -4.90 20.56 4.94
N THR A 349 -4.18 20.73 6.04
CA THR A 349 -4.32 21.91 6.92
C THR A 349 -3.05 22.74 6.88
N LEU A 350 -3.17 24.03 6.61
CA LEU A 350 -2.07 24.98 6.71
C LEU A 350 -2.27 25.88 7.93
N THR A 351 -1.21 26.04 8.72
CA THR A 351 -1.14 27.00 9.83
C THR A 351 0.04 27.95 9.61
N LYS A 352 0.03 29.06 10.36
CA LYS A 352 1.15 30.01 10.41
C LYS A 352 1.75 29.97 11.81
N ASP A 353 3.06 29.83 11.90
CA ASP A 353 3.83 29.97 13.13
C ASP A 353 4.86 31.11 13.00
N ILE A 354 5.80 31.21 13.94
CA ILE A 354 6.84 32.25 13.93
C ILE A 354 7.85 32.13 12.78
N GLU A 355 8.03 30.92 12.24
CA GLU A 355 9.04 30.59 11.22
C GLU A 355 8.43 30.54 9.81
N GLY A 356 7.10 30.55 9.67
CA GLY A 356 6.43 30.65 8.37
C GLY A 356 5.13 29.85 8.30
N VAL A 357 4.88 29.24 7.13
CA VAL A 357 3.68 28.43 6.88
C VAL A 357 4.01 26.95 7.11
N MET A 358 3.18 26.28 7.89
CA MET A 358 3.24 24.86 8.20
C MET A 358 2.09 24.12 7.52
N LEU A 359 2.40 23.03 6.82
CA LEU A 359 1.43 22.15 6.16
C LEU A 359 1.34 20.81 6.91
N TYR A 360 0.12 20.41 7.22
CA TYR A 360 -0.22 19.13 7.83
C TYR A 360 -1.06 18.30 6.85
N TYR A 361 -0.66 17.05 6.64
CA TYR A 361 -1.31 16.12 5.74
C TYR A 361 -1.37 14.72 6.35
N GLY A 362 -2.49 14.03 6.23
CA GLY A 362 -2.61 12.68 6.77
C GLY A 362 -2.43 12.61 8.29
N ARG A 363 -1.90 11.49 8.79
CA ARG A 363 -1.64 11.29 10.24
C ARG A 363 -0.29 11.87 10.68
N PHE A 364 0.72 11.74 9.83
CA PHE A 364 2.11 12.05 10.19
C PHE A 364 2.73 13.17 9.36
N GLY A 365 2.06 13.64 8.30
CA GLY A 365 2.62 14.60 7.36
C GLY A 365 2.74 15.97 7.98
N LYS A 366 3.98 16.44 8.14
CA LYS A 366 4.30 17.79 8.58
C LYS A 366 5.39 18.36 7.68
N MET A 367 5.11 19.51 7.07
CA MET A 367 5.99 20.12 6.10
C MET A 367 6.09 21.64 6.32
N ARG A 368 7.31 22.15 6.38
CA ARG A 368 7.63 23.57 6.42
C ARG A 368 7.62 24.12 5.01
N LEU A 369 6.84 25.17 4.75
CA LEU A 369 6.78 25.83 3.45
C LEU A 369 7.58 27.14 3.49
N LEU A 370 8.62 27.21 2.66
CA LEU A 370 9.44 28.40 2.44
C LEU A 370 8.99 29.09 1.13
N PRO A 371 8.53 30.35 1.17
CA PRO A 371 8.04 31.02 -0.03
C PRO A 371 9.18 31.40 -0.98
N ILE A 372 8.95 31.17 -2.28
CA ILE A 372 9.73 31.74 -3.39
C ILE A 372 8.99 32.97 -3.95
N SER A 373 7.66 32.90 -4.06
CA SER A 373 6.78 33.98 -4.51
C SER A 373 5.41 33.88 -3.81
N ASP A 374 4.48 34.78 -4.14
CA ASP A 374 3.09 34.70 -3.66
C ASP A 374 2.38 33.39 -4.06
N THR A 375 2.81 32.71 -5.12
CA THR A 375 2.15 31.48 -5.60
C THR A 375 3.01 30.25 -5.46
N LEU A 376 4.29 30.36 -5.08
CA LEU A 376 5.25 29.27 -5.15
C LEU A 376 6.00 29.10 -3.84
N PHE A 377 5.97 27.89 -3.29
CA PHE A 377 6.66 27.53 -2.05
C PHE A 377 7.49 26.26 -2.25
N VAL A 378 8.61 26.20 -1.53
CA VAL A 378 9.39 24.97 -1.35
C VAL A 378 9.04 24.37 -0.01
N GLY A 379 8.53 23.14 -0.03
CA GLY A 379 8.16 22.38 1.14
C GLY A 379 9.23 21.38 1.58
N TYR A 380 9.57 21.37 2.86
CA TYR A 380 10.49 20.44 3.51
C TYR A 380 9.77 19.67 4.62
N PHE A 381 9.77 18.35 4.57
CA PHE A 381 9.18 17.54 5.64
C PHE A 381 9.99 17.73 6.93
N LEU A 382 9.29 18.05 8.03
CA LEU A 382 9.91 18.29 9.34
C LEU A 382 10.10 17.02 10.17
N GLU A 383 9.31 15.99 9.89
CA GLU A 383 9.42 14.69 10.55
C GLU A 383 10.03 13.67 9.60
N ASN A 384 10.68 12.66 10.18
CA ASN A 384 11.43 11.61 9.50
C ASN A 384 10.50 10.61 8.80
N LEU A 385 9.70 11.12 7.86
CA LEU A 385 8.89 10.34 6.93
C LEU A 385 9.80 9.76 5.86
N SER A 386 10.49 8.70 6.26
CA SER A 386 11.54 7.97 5.53
C SER A 386 11.21 7.47 4.13
N PHE A 387 9.95 7.54 3.73
CA PHE A 387 9.49 7.17 2.39
C PHE A 387 9.54 8.33 1.39
N VAL A 388 9.87 9.54 1.85
CA VAL A 388 10.13 10.73 1.02
C VAL A 388 11.62 11.12 1.02
N THR A 389 12.40 10.42 1.83
CA THR A 389 13.82 10.65 2.03
C THR A 389 14.63 9.89 0.99
N ASN A 390 15.58 10.58 0.36
CA ASN A 390 16.53 9.94 -0.54
C ASN A 390 17.48 9.01 0.22
N SER A 391 18.24 8.23 -0.53
CA SER A 391 19.27 7.31 -0.02
C SER A 391 20.42 7.97 0.76
N ASP A 392 20.45 9.30 0.84
CA ASP A 392 21.43 10.10 1.59
C ASP A 392 20.84 10.67 2.90
N GLY A 393 19.57 10.38 3.20
CA GLY A 393 18.87 10.91 4.38
C GLY A 393 18.28 12.31 4.20
N ASN A 394 18.43 12.94 3.01
CA ASN A 394 17.80 14.22 2.71
C ASN A 394 16.36 14.03 2.21
N THR A 395 15.41 14.81 2.73
CA THR A 395 14.07 14.88 2.16
C THR A 395 14.12 15.64 0.83
N LYS A 396 13.54 15.09 -0.24
CA LYS A 396 13.39 15.87 -1.47
C LYS A 396 12.45 17.04 -1.17
N PRO A 397 12.85 18.29 -1.42
CA PRO A 397 11.92 19.39 -1.31
C PRO A 397 10.81 19.24 -2.36
N PHE A 398 9.58 19.61 -2.00
CA PHE A 398 8.44 19.61 -2.91
C PHE A 398 8.03 21.03 -3.27
N VAL A 399 7.74 21.24 -4.55
CA VAL A 399 7.18 22.50 -4.99
C VAL A 399 5.68 22.50 -4.75
N ILE A 400 5.22 23.39 -3.86
CA ILE A 400 3.81 23.64 -3.57
C ILE A 400 3.40 24.91 -4.29
N GLU A 401 2.38 24.80 -5.14
CA GLU A 401 1.85 25.92 -5.90
C GLU A 401 0.47 26.32 -5.37
N PHE A 402 0.26 27.61 -5.14
CA PHE A 402 -1.02 28.17 -4.73
C PHE A 402 -1.68 28.88 -5.89
N GLN A 403 -2.99 28.68 -6.03
CA GLN A 403 -3.81 29.46 -6.94
C GLN A 403 -4.42 30.63 -6.16
N ILE A 404 -4.15 31.85 -6.61
CA ILE A 404 -4.57 33.09 -5.97
C ILE A 404 -5.42 33.91 -6.93
N ARG A 405 -6.57 34.43 -6.49
CA ARG A 405 -7.41 35.36 -7.25
C ARG A 405 -7.59 36.71 -6.58
N GLY A 406 -7.71 37.76 -7.41
CA GLY A 406 -8.13 39.10 -6.98
C GLY A 406 -7.26 39.67 -5.85
N ASN A 407 -7.90 40.06 -4.74
CA ASN A 407 -7.28 40.68 -3.55
C ASN A 407 -6.42 39.70 -2.70
N ALA A 408 -5.62 38.87 -3.35
CA ALA A 408 -4.80 37.83 -2.74
C ALA A 408 -5.61 36.78 -1.97
N ALA A 409 -6.76 36.36 -2.51
CA ALA A 409 -7.53 35.25 -1.96
C ALA A 409 -6.95 33.92 -2.46
N VAL A 410 -6.43 33.09 -1.55
CA VAL A 410 -5.88 31.77 -1.87
C VAL A 410 -7.01 30.76 -2.05
N GLU A 411 -7.20 30.24 -3.27
CA GLU A 411 -8.32 29.35 -3.62
C GLU A 411 -7.99 27.87 -3.55
N SER A 412 -6.77 27.47 -3.92
CA SER A 412 -6.33 26.08 -3.89
C SER A 412 -4.82 25.98 -3.75
N LEU A 413 -4.35 24.76 -3.47
CA LEU A 413 -2.94 24.39 -3.53
C LEU A 413 -2.76 23.09 -4.32
N GLU A 414 -1.66 22.99 -5.05
CA GLU A 414 -1.25 21.78 -5.77
C GLU A 414 -0.28 20.97 -4.91
N PHE A 415 -0.64 19.74 -4.59
CA PHE A 415 0.12 18.85 -3.72
C PHE A 415 0.41 17.48 -4.39
N PRO A 416 1.65 16.97 -4.33
CA PRO A 416 2.02 15.68 -4.91
C PRO A 416 1.57 14.51 -4.01
N VAL A 417 0.40 13.95 -4.29
CA VAL A 417 -0.15 12.78 -3.56
C VAL A 417 0.55 11.47 -3.96
N ASP A 418 1.18 11.41 -5.12
CA ASP A 418 2.01 10.28 -5.55
C ASP A 418 3.45 10.75 -5.72
N LEU A 419 4.24 10.51 -4.69
CA LEU A 419 5.63 10.98 -4.59
C LEU A 419 6.56 10.33 -5.64
N SER A 420 6.08 9.32 -6.37
CA SER A 420 6.82 8.63 -7.42
C SER A 420 6.67 9.26 -8.80
N VAL A 421 5.71 10.18 -8.98
CA VAL A 421 5.43 10.85 -10.25
C VAL A 421 5.39 12.38 -10.06
N PRO A 422 5.62 13.17 -11.12
CA PRO A 422 5.58 14.63 -11.03
C PRO A 422 4.17 15.22 -10.96
N GLU A 423 3.12 14.42 -11.19
CA GLU A 423 1.72 14.88 -11.16
C GLU A 423 1.33 15.42 -9.78
N LYS A 424 0.73 16.60 -9.76
CA LYS A 424 0.18 17.23 -8.56
C LYS A 424 -1.35 17.13 -8.57
N THR A 425 -1.92 17.10 -7.39
CA THR A 425 -3.37 17.12 -7.18
C THR A 425 -3.78 18.42 -6.53
N SER A 426 -4.83 19.03 -7.07
CA SER A 426 -5.38 20.29 -6.57
C SER A 426 -6.28 20.10 -5.36
N PHE A 427 -5.93 20.68 -4.22
CA PHE A 427 -6.76 20.74 -3.01
C PHE A 427 -7.40 22.12 -2.91
N LYS A 428 -8.73 22.17 -2.88
CA LYS A 428 -9.49 23.43 -2.85
C LYS A 428 -9.67 23.92 -1.41
N ARG A 429 -9.50 25.22 -1.18
CA ARG A 429 -9.74 25.85 0.13
C ARG A 429 -11.19 25.62 0.57
N ILE A 430 -11.35 25.16 1.81
CA ILE A 430 -12.64 24.97 2.47
C ILE A 430 -12.99 26.28 3.18
N ASN A 431 -13.93 27.05 2.63
CA ASN A 431 -14.44 28.23 3.30
C ASN A 431 -15.29 27.83 4.52
N LYS A 432 -15.18 28.57 5.64
CA LYS A 432 -15.94 28.32 6.89
C LYS A 432 -17.48 28.30 6.72
N SER A 433 -17.99 28.67 5.54
CA SER A 433 -19.41 28.67 5.16
C SER A 433 -19.80 27.60 4.13
N GLY A 434 -18.89 26.72 3.68
CA GLY A 434 -19.18 25.54 2.86
C GLY A 434 -19.50 24.31 3.72
N PRO A 435 -20.15 23.26 3.17
CA PRO A 435 -20.79 22.23 3.97
C PRO A 435 -19.80 21.65 4.97
N ARG A 436 -20.14 21.79 6.25
CA ARG A 436 -19.47 21.03 7.32
C ARG A 436 -19.54 19.57 6.88
N TYR A 437 -18.40 18.89 6.81
CA TYR A 437 -18.36 17.42 6.80
C TYR A 437 -18.82 16.94 8.18
N THR A 438 -20.10 17.14 8.49
CA THR A 438 -20.76 16.56 9.64
C THR A 438 -20.92 15.08 9.37
N ARG A 439 -20.61 14.27 10.39
CA ARG A 439 -21.06 12.87 10.53
C ARG A 439 -22.47 12.75 9.95
N ASN A 440 -22.61 12.15 8.78
CA ASN A 440 -23.88 12.13 8.10
C ASN A 440 -24.83 11.18 8.85
N ASN A 441 -26.06 11.67 9.08
CA ASN A 441 -27.18 10.97 9.71
C ASN A 441 -27.69 9.75 8.90
N SER A 442 -26.92 9.24 7.94
CA SER A 442 -27.24 8.04 7.16
C SER A 442 -27.09 6.74 7.96
N MET A 443 -26.34 6.73 9.07
CA MET A 443 -26.22 5.54 9.94
C MET A 443 -27.52 5.19 10.69
N GLN A 444 -28.40 6.15 10.96
CA GLN A 444 -29.67 5.87 11.65
C GLN A 444 -30.77 5.38 10.69
N ALA A 445 -30.73 5.77 9.41
CA ALA A 445 -31.68 5.28 8.41
C ALA A 445 -31.42 3.82 8.05
N ALA A 446 -30.15 3.44 7.82
CA ALA A 446 -29.78 2.07 7.48
C ALA A 446 -29.97 1.07 8.65
N ARG A 447 -29.82 1.52 9.91
CA ARG A 447 -30.10 0.67 11.09
C ARG A 447 -31.60 0.41 11.32
N LYS A 448 -32.48 1.32 10.90
CA LYS A 448 -33.93 1.13 11.04
C LYS A 448 -34.49 0.15 10.01
N GLU A 449 -33.91 0.07 8.81
CA GLU A 449 -34.33 -0.92 7.80
C GLU A 449 -33.79 -2.33 8.09
N HIS A 450 -32.60 -2.47 8.71
CA HIS A 450 -32.09 -3.78 9.14
C HIS A 450 -32.85 -4.40 10.32
N ALA A 451 -33.44 -3.59 11.20
CA ALA A 451 -34.25 -4.09 12.32
C ALA A 451 -35.61 -4.66 11.88
N GLY A 452 -36.12 -4.27 10.70
CA GLY A 452 -37.36 -4.80 10.14
C GLY A 452 -37.21 -6.16 9.44
N PHE A 453 -36.00 -6.53 9.04
CA PHE A 453 -35.73 -7.78 8.31
C PHE A 453 -35.35 -8.97 9.21
N GLN A 454 -34.98 -8.74 10.48
CA GLN A 454 -34.66 -9.83 11.42
C GLN A 454 -35.90 -10.50 12.05
N THR A 455 -37.10 -9.94 11.89
CA THR A 455 -38.31 -10.47 12.55
C THR A 455 -39.14 -11.41 11.66
N VAL A 456 -38.77 -11.61 10.39
CA VAL A 456 -39.53 -12.48 9.45
C VAL A 456 -38.78 -13.78 9.10
N LEU A 457 -37.54 -13.97 9.56
CA LEU A 457 -36.74 -15.17 9.26
C LEU A 457 -36.59 -16.16 10.44
N SER A 458 -37.31 -15.96 11.54
CA SER A 458 -37.20 -16.80 12.75
C SER A 458 -38.23 -17.93 12.87
N VAL A 459 -39.03 -18.23 11.85
CA VAL A 459 -40.11 -19.25 11.95
C VAL A 459 -40.06 -20.38 10.89
N THR A 460 -39.11 -20.39 9.96
CA THR A 460 -39.13 -21.38 8.85
C THR A 460 -37.80 -22.08 8.53
N ALA A 461 -36.89 -22.21 9.50
CA ALA A 461 -35.63 -22.96 9.32
C ALA A 461 -35.45 -24.10 10.34
N ALA A 462 -36.54 -24.78 10.69
CA ALA A 462 -36.50 -26.08 11.36
C ALA A 462 -37.27 -27.06 10.47
N TRP A 463 -36.59 -27.64 9.48
CA TRP A 463 -36.80 -28.97 8.89
C TRP A 463 -35.82 -29.12 7.70
N CYS A 464 -35.41 -30.36 7.43
CA CYS A 464 -34.42 -30.78 6.42
C CYS A 464 -32.95 -30.79 6.88
N LEU A 465 -32.68 -31.59 7.91
CA LEU A 465 -31.53 -32.50 7.91
C LEU A 465 -31.93 -33.76 7.09
N PHE A 466 -30.95 -34.35 6.39
CA PHE A 466 -31.00 -35.52 5.48
C PHE A 466 -31.36 -35.25 4.01
N HIS A 467 -30.37 -34.84 3.20
CA HIS A 467 -29.73 -35.67 2.14
C HIS A 467 -28.56 -34.90 1.52
#